data_AF-A0A645FS51-F1
#
_entry.id   AF-A0A645FS51-F1
#
_cell.length_a   1.000
_cell.length_b   1.000
_cell.length_c   1.000
_cell.angle_alpha   90.00
_cell.angle_beta   90.00
_cell.angle_gamma   90.00
#
_symmetry.space_group_name_H-M   'P 1'
#
loop_
_entity.id
_entity.type
_entity.pdbx_description
1 polymer ?
#
loop_
_entity_poly.entity_id
_entity_poly.type
_entity_poly.pdbx_seq_one_letter_code
_entity_poly.pdbx_strand_id
1 'polypeptide(L)'
;MEKLKALNEYDKNTDAVIVLGAKKSIPEDIPPEKLILCGNCTAKYRNRGVAVHGCPPSEPHIAWAIIDRMDQTEIGPGFRERMAAEEPLWNAYIDKIVAEKRAAEKADREKDTK
;
A
#
# COMPACT_ATOMS: atom_id res chain seq x y z
N MET A 1 0.14 -1.82 -4.05
CA MET A 1 -0.29 -0.44 -4.34
C MET A 1 -1.70 -0.36 -4.94
N GLU A 2 -2.27 -1.45 -5.46
CA GLU A 2 -3.64 -1.45 -6.01
C GLU A 2 -4.69 -0.93 -5.01
N LYS A 3 -4.55 -1.23 -3.71
CA LYS A 3 -5.46 -0.72 -2.67
C LYS A 3 -5.53 0.81 -2.66
N LEU A 4 -4.39 1.49 -2.81
CA LEU A 4 -4.35 2.96 -2.89
C LEU A 4 -5.02 3.49 -4.17
N LYS A 5 -4.90 2.76 -5.29
CA LYS A 5 -5.60 3.13 -6.53
C LYS A 5 -7.11 2.96 -6.38
N ALA A 6 -7.56 1.88 -5.76
CA ALA A 6 -8.98 1.65 -5.46
C ALA A 6 -9.58 2.75 -4.57
N LEU A 7 -8.78 3.31 -3.67
CA LEU A 7 -9.17 4.41 -2.78
C LEU A 7 -8.95 5.81 -3.36
N ASN A 8 -8.47 5.93 -4.60
CA ASN A 8 -8.09 7.22 -5.22
C ASN A 8 -7.03 8.01 -4.43
N GLU A 9 -6.13 7.29 -3.75
CA GLU A 9 -5.06 7.84 -2.91
C GLU A 9 -3.68 7.71 -3.55
N TYR A 10 -3.54 6.91 -4.61
CA TYR A 10 -2.24 6.65 -5.23
C TYR A 10 -1.55 7.93 -5.71
N ASP A 11 -2.21 8.73 -6.56
CA ASP A 11 -1.60 9.92 -7.17
C ASP A 11 -1.23 10.99 -6.14
N LYS A 12 -2.00 11.08 -5.05
CA LYS A 12 -1.79 12.03 -3.95
C LYS A 12 -0.55 11.71 -3.11
N ASN A 13 -0.10 10.45 -3.14
CA ASN A 13 0.95 9.93 -2.26
C ASN A 13 2.17 9.40 -3.03
N THR A 14 2.36 9.88 -4.27
CA THR A 14 3.49 9.49 -5.14
C THR A 14 4.85 9.92 -4.61
N ASP A 15 4.89 10.86 -3.67
CA ASP A 15 6.10 11.36 -3.01
C ASP A 15 6.51 10.56 -1.76
N ALA A 16 5.73 9.54 -1.38
CA ALA A 16 6.05 8.66 -0.26
C ALA A 16 7.24 7.75 -0.59
N VAL A 17 8.23 7.71 0.31
CA VAL A 17 9.39 6.82 0.21
C VAL A 17 9.22 5.69 1.20
N ILE A 18 9.12 4.46 0.71
CA ILE A 18 8.87 3.27 1.54
C ILE A 18 10.18 2.48 1.68
N VAL A 19 10.66 2.33 2.91
CA VAL A 19 11.79 1.46 3.24
C VAL A 19 11.25 0.11 3.71
N LEU A 20 11.52 -0.92 2.91
CA LEU A 20 11.08 -2.30 3.18
C LEU A 20 12.24 -3.15 3.68
N GLY A 21 12.05 -3.81 4.82
CA GLY A 21 12.94 -4.85 5.32
C GLY A 21 14.24 -4.36 5.96
N ALA A 22 15.21 -5.28 6.11
CA ALA A 22 16.46 -5.04 6.84
C ALA A 22 17.48 -4.26 6.00
N LYS A 23 17.29 -2.95 5.87
CA LYS A 23 18.28 -2.07 5.23
C LYS A 23 19.39 -1.68 6.22
N LYS A 24 20.61 -1.52 5.69
CA LYS A 24 21.79 -1.07 6.45
C LYS A 24 21.76 0.44 6.72
N SER A 25 21.20 1.20 5.81
CA SER A 25 20.99 2.65 5.88
C SER A 25 19.61 3.01 5.34
N ILE A 26 19.13 4.19 5.71
CA ILE A 26 17.91 4.81 5.20
C ILE A 26 18.26 6.15 4.54
N PRO A 27 17.43 6.67 3.63
CA PRO A 27 17.57 8.04 3.12
C PRO A 27 17.53 9.04 4.29
N GLU A 28 18.39 10.06 4.23
CA GLU A 28 18.48 11.09 5.27
C GLU A 28 17.87 12.43 4.86
N ASP A 29 17.73 12.64 3.57
CA ASP A 29 17.22 13.82 2.88
C ASP A 29 15.68 13.84 2.77
N ILE A 30 15.02 12.76 3.17
CA ILE A 30 13.56 12.62 3.10
C ILE A 30 12.91 13.11 4.40
N PRO A 31 11.88 13.98 4.32
CA PRO A 31 11.12 14.39 5.49
C PRO A 31 10.49 13.18 6.22
N PRO A 32 10.48 13.15 7.57
CA PRO A 32 9.97 12.01 8.34
C PRO A 32 8.55 11.59 7.97
N GLU A 33 7.65 12.54 7.69
CA GLU A 33 6.27 12.28 7.30
C GLU A 33 6.13 11.60 5.93
N LYS A 34 7.16 11.71 5.08
CA LYS A 34 7.21 11.07 3.76
C LYS A 34 7.95 9.73 3.78
N LEU A 35 8.73 9.46 4.82
CA LEU A 35 9.51 8.25 4.98
C LEU A 35 8.71 7.18 5.73
N ILE A 36 8.20 6.18 5.01
CA ILE A 36 7.46 5.05 5.59
C ILE A 36 8.42 3.91 5.88
N LEU A 37 8.56 3.55 7.16
CA LEU A 37 9.43 2.51 7.67
C LEU A 37 8.64 1.23 7.91
N CYS A 38 8.78 0.27 7.00
CA CYS A 38 7.88 -0.87 6.93
C CYS A 38 8.49 -2.15 7.50
N GLY A 39 7.85 -2.63 8.58
CA GLY A 39 8.12 -3.90 9.23
C GLY A 39 9.14 -3.82 10.35
N ASN A 40 9.15 -4.85 11.19
CA ASN A 40 10.00 -4.90 12.39
C ASN A 40 11.50 -4.76 12.11
N CYS A 41 11.94 -5.13 10.90
CA CYS A 41 13.33 -4.94 10.47
C CYS A 41 13.78 -3.47 10.42
N THR A 42 12.83 -2.53 10.29
CA THR A 42 13.09 -1.08 10.30
C THR A 42 12.96 -0.45 11.69
N ALA A 43 12.69 -1.26 12.74
CA ALA A 43 12.41 -0.77 14.09
C ALA A 43 13.49 0.15 14.68
N LYS A 44 14.76 -0.09 14.34
CA LYS A 44 15.91 0.75 14.73
C LYS A 44 15.86 2.19 14.20
N TYR A 45 15.00 2.48 13.23
CA TYR A 45 14.87 3.80 12.59
C TYR A 45 13.54 4.49 12.91
N ARG A 46 12.69 3.97 13.81
CA ARG A 46 11.32 4.48 14.03
C ARG A 46 11.20 5.96 14.35
N ASN A 47 12.24 6.57 14.91
CA ASN A 47 12.29 8.01 15.19
C ASN A 47 12.57 8.88 13.95
N ARG A 48 12.72 8.28 12.76
CA ARG A 48 13.10 8.95 11.51
C ARG A 48 11.97 9.03 10.49
N GLY A 49 10.83 8.40 10.75
CA GLY A 49 9.67 8.44 9.85
C GLY A 49 8.49 7.63 10.37
N VAL A 50 7.45 7.51 9.54
CA VAL A 50 6.20 6.82 9.89
C VAL A 50 6.43 5.32 9.98
N ALA A 51 6.18 4.75 11.15
CA ALA A 51 6.46 3.35 11.45
C ALA A 51 5.27 2.44 11.19
N VAL A 52 5.52 1.33 10.47
CA VAL A 52 4.54 0.27 10.26
C VAL A 52 5.06 -1.02 10.90
N HIS A 53 4.33 -1.55 11.88
CA HIS A 53 4.71 -2.80 12.55
C HIS A 53 4.22 -4.04 11.82
N GLY A 54 4.97 -5.13 12.01
CA GLY A 54 4.63 -6.48 11.58
C GLY A 54 5.79 -7.17 10.86
N CYS A 55 5.64 -8.47 10.61
CA CYS A 55 6.67 -9.32 9.99
C CYS A 55 6.07 -10.42 9.11
N PRO A 56 5.66 -10.13 7.86
CA PRO A 56 5.49 -8.79 7.29
C PRO A 56 4.25 -8.08 7.88
N PRO A 57 4.14 -6.75 7.76
CA PRO A 57 2.94 -6.02 8.16
C PRO A 57 1.68 -6.51 7.46
N SER A 58 0.54 -6.35 8.15
CA SER A 58 -0.77 -6.53 7.53
C SER A 58 -0.92 -5.54 6.37
N GLU A 59 -1.48 -6.02 5.26
CA GLU A 59 -1.68 -5.23 4.03
C GLU A 59 -2.27 -3.83 4.27
N PRO A 60 -3.35 -3.65 5.07
CA PRO A 60 -3.92 -2.32 5.29
C PRO A 60 -2.99 -1.35 6.01
N HIS A 61 -2.14 -1.83 6.93
CA HIS A 61 -1.27 -0.92 7.70
C HIS A 61 -0.29 -0.16 6.82
N ILE A 62 0.22 -0.77 5.74
CA ILE A 62 1.12 -0.07 4.83
C ILE A 62 0.34 0.99 4.05
N ALA A 63 -0.86 0.64 3.55
CA ALA A 63 -1.69 1.59 2.81
C ALA A 63 -2.12 2.77 3.70
N TRP A 64 -2.55 2.50 4.94
CA TRP A 64 -3.00 3.54 5.86
C TRP A 64 -1.87 4.41 6.38
N ALA A 65 -0.66 3.87 6.58
CA ALA A 65 0.51 4.69 6.89
C ALA A 65 0.85 5.67 5.76
N ILE A 66 0.63 5.27 4.52
CA ILE A 66 0.82 6.14 3.35
C ILE A 66 -0.27 7.21 3.28
N ILE A 67 -1.53 6.87 3.55
CA ILE A 67 -2.67 7.81 3.46
C ILE A 67 -2.65 8.80 4.63
N ASP A 68 -2.57 8.27 5.84
CA ASP A 68 -2.80 9.04 7.06
C ASP A 68 -1.51 9.72 7.55
N ARG A 69 -0.34 9.27 7.07
CA ARG A 69 0.99 9.70 7.54
C ARG A 69 1.16 9.51 9.05
N MET A 70 0.57 8.42 9.56
CA MET A 70 0.57 8.06 10.97
C MET A 70 1.08 6.64 11.17
N ASP A 71 1.71 6.42 12.33
CA ASP A 71 2.23 5.13 12.72
C ASP A 71 1.13 4.07 12.77
N GLN A 72 1.37 2.92 12.15
CA GLN A 72 0.48 1.76 12.15
C GLN A 72 1.18 0.63 12.90
N THR A 73 1.28 0.79 14.21
CA THR A 73 2.06 -0.10 15.09
C THR A 73 1.21 -1.19 15.76
N GLU A 74 -0.10 -0.97 15.83
CA GLU A 74 -1.06 -1.83 16.52
C GLU A 74 -2.42 -1.84 15.80
N ILE A 75 -3.25 -2.84 16.09
CA ILE A 75 -4.62 -2.92 15.59
C ILE A 75 -5.50 -2.06 16.50
N GLY A 76 -5.81 -0.85 16.06
CA GLY A 76 -6.64 0.10 16.82
C GLY A 76 -8.15 -0.17 16.74
N PRO A 77 -8.95 0.54 17.56
CA PRO A 77 -10.40 0.58 17.43
C PRO A 77 -10.79 1.16 16.06
N GLY A 78 -11.78 0.58 15.38
CA GLY A 78 -12.17 1.01 14.04
C GLY A 78 -11.46 0.27 12.89
N PHE A 79 -10.47 -0.59 13.18
CA PHE A 79 -9.73 -1.33 12.16
C PHE A 79 -10.65 -2.13 11.25
N ARG A 80 -11.58 -2.91 11.83
CA ARG A 80 -12.49 -3.77 11.06
C ARG A 80 -13.52 -2.95 10.31
N GLU A 81 -14.00 -1.87 10.92
CA GLU A 81 -14.97 -0.96 10.36
C GLU A 81 -14.41 -0.25 9.13
N ARG A 82 -13.17 0.25 9.19
CA ARG A 82 -12.47 0.84 8.04
C ARG A 82 -12.26 -0.18 6.93
N MET A 83 -11.80 -1.39 7.27
CA MET A 83 -11.64 -2.47 6.29
C MET A 83 -12.96 -2.80 5.59
N ALA A 84 -14.06 -2.93 6.34
CA ALA A 84 -15.39 -3.20 5.79
C ALA A 84 -15.90 -2.04 4.93
N ALA A 85 -15.61 -0.79 5.28
CA ALA A 85 -15.97 0.37 4.47
C ALA A 85 -15.18 0.44 3.15
N GLU A 86 -13.91 0.03 3.17
CA GLU A 86 -13.03 0.05 1.99
C GLU A 86 -13.18 -1.18 1.09
N GLU A 87 -13.78 -2.27 1.58
CA GLU A 87 -13.93 -3.54 0.85
C GLU A 87 -14.79 -3.41 -0.43
N PRO A 88 -15.95 -2.74 -0.45
CA PRO A 88 -16.73 -2.54 -1.67
C PRO A 88 -15.96 -1.78 -2.76
N LEU A 89 -15.18 -0.76 -2.36
CA LEU A 89 -14.35 0.02 -3.29
C LEU A 89 -13.25 -0.83 -3.90
N TRP A 90 -12.61 -1.67 -3.07
CA TRP A 90 -11.61 -2.63 -3.51
C TRP A 90 -12.18 -3.65 -4.49
N ASN A 91 -13.32 -4.26 -4.16
CA ASN A 91 -13.95 -5.28 -5.00
C ASN A 91 -14.34 -4.71 -6.37
N ALA A 92 -14.97 -3.53 -6.40
CA ALA A 92 -15.30 -2.86 -7.66
C ALA A 92 -14.07 -2.56 -8.54
N TYR A 93 -12.96 -2.16 -7.90
CA TYR A 93 -11.70 -1.91 -8.60
C TYR A 93 -11.10 -3.20 -9.20
N ILE A 94 -11.12 -4.29 -8.44
CA ILE A 94 -10.60 -5.58 -8.88
C ILE A 94 -11.46 -6.17 -10.00
N ASP A 95 -12.78 -6.09 -9.89
CA ASP A 95 -13.71 -6.55 -10.94
C ASP A 95 -13.43 -5.84 -12.27
N LYS A 96 -13.17 -4.53 -12.22
CA LYS A 96 -12.75 -3.75 -13.39
C LYS A 96 -11.44 -4.27 -13.99
N ILE A 97 -10.38 -4.43 -13.19
CA ILE A 97 -9.07 -4.91 -13.69
C ILE A 97 -9.20 -6.31 -14.30
N VAL A 98 -9.96 -7.19 -13.65
CA VAL A 98 -10.16 -8.57 -14.14
C VAL A 98 -10.90 -8.56 -15.48
N ALA A 99 -11.93 -7.72 -15.64
CA ALA A 99 -12.64 -7.58 -16.90
C ALA A 99 -11.72 -7.06 -18.02
N GLU A 100 -10.91 -6.04 -17.74
CA GLU A 100 -9.94 -5.48 -18.68
C GLU A 100 -8.89 -6.52 -19.11
N LYS A 101 -8.32 -7.27 -18.17
CA LYS A 101 -7.37 -8.34 -18.48
C LYS A 101 -7.98 -9.44 -19.35
N ARG A 102 -9.19 -9.90 -19.02
CA ARG A 102 -9.89 -10.92 -19.81
C ARG A 102 -10.18 -10.44 -21.24
N ALA A 103 -10.56 -9.17 -21.40
CA ALA A 103 -10.77 -8.57 -22.72
C ALA A 103 -9.46 -8.51 -23.53
N ALA A 104 -8.36 -8.12 -22.89
CA ALA A 104 -7.04 -8.09 -23.51
C ALA A 104 -6.56 -9.49 -23.93
N GLU A 105 -6.68 -10.49 -23.05
CA GLU A 105 -6.32 -11.89 -23.35
C GLU A 105 -7.15 -12.46 -24.51
N LYS A 106 -8.45 -12.13 -24.58
CA LYS A 106 -9.30 -12.53 -25.70
C LYS A 106 -8.84 -11.91 -27.02
N ALA A 107 -8.55 -10.60 -27.01
CA ALA A 107 -8.08 -9.89 -28.19
C ALA A 107 -6.71 -10.40 -28.69
N ASP A 108 -5.84 -10.85 -27.79
CA ASP A 108 -4.54 -11.42 -28.14
C ASP A 108 -4.68 -12.80 -28.81
N ARG A 109 -5.53 -13.67 -28.23
CA ARG A 109 -5.86 -14.99 -28.84
C ARG A 109 -6.49 -14.88 -30.23
N GLU A 110 -7.29 -13.84 -30.48
CA GLU A 110 -7.90 -13.57 -31.79
C GLU A 110 -6.88 -13.07 -32.83
N LYS A 111 -5.75 -12.50 -32.40
CA LYS A 111 -4.64 -12.14 -33.30
C LYS A 111 -3.78 -13.34 -33.64
N ASP A 112 -3.54 -14.23 -32.68
CA ASP A 112 -2.73 -15.45 -32.88
C ASP A 112 -3.41 -16.51 -33.77
N THR A 113 -4.72 -16.37 -34.01
CA THR A 113 -5.51 -17.26 -34.87
C THR A 113 -5.75 -16.73 -36.28
N LYS A 114 -5.15 -15.59 -36.65
CA LYS A 114 -5.17 -14.98 -37.99
C LYS A 114 -3.78 -14.97 -38.62
#